data_AF-A0A399XFB8-F1
#
_entry.id   AF-A0A399XFB8-F1
#
_cell.length_a   1.000
_cell.length_b   1.000
_cell.length_c   1.000
_cell.angle_alpha   90.00
_cell.angle_beta   90.00
_cell.angle_gamma   90.00
#
_symmetry.space_group_name_H-M   'P 1'
#
loop_
_entity.id
_entity.type
_entity.pdbx_description
1 polymer ?
#
loop_
_entity_poly.entity_id
_entity_poly.type
_entity_poly.pdbx_seq_one_letter_code
_entity_poly.pdbx_strand_id
1 'polypeptide(L)'
;MAVTSTSGISSEISMNNFLTLFVTQLQNQNPLDPTDNSEFMSQLAQFSTLEQEQQQTGYLERLASIDTAKLQLDQISMASAFIGKMVTFSSDSKSEITSKGVVEGVQLEKNGTVSFVINGSAVSISNLIKVSDV
;
A
#
# COMPACT_ATOMS: atom_id res chain seq x y z
N MET A 1 37.80 4.18 2.04
CA MET A 1 37.24 4.94 0.90
C MET A 1 35.86 5.41 1.32
N ALA A 2 35.67 6.72 1.47
CA ALA A 2 34.39 7.31 1.84
C ALA A 2 33.51 7.40 0.60
N VAL A 3 32.36 6.74 0.60
CA VAL A 3 31.30 6.96 -0.40
C VAL A 3 30.47 8.15 0.08
N THR A 4 30.82 9.32 -0.43
CA THR A 4 30.06 10.56 -0.25
C THR A 4 28.64 10.38 -0.78
N SER A 5 27.68 10.71 0.07
CA SER A 5 26.27 10.84 -0.24
C SER A 5 26.06 11.89 -1.33
N THR A 6 25.79 11.45 -2.56
CA THR A 6 25.20 12.33 -3.57
C THR A 6 23.70 12.36 -3.30
N SER A 7 23.29 13.36 -2.52
CA SER A 7 21.88 13.75 -2.36
C SER A 7 21.22 13.85 -3.73
N GLY A 8 20.15 13.09 -3.94
CA GLY A 8 19.33 13.08 -5.15
C GLY A 8 18.60 14.41 -5.36
N ILE A 9 19.31 15.44 -5.80
CA ILE A 9 18.74 16.69 -6.31
C ILE A 9 18.76 16.63 -7.84
N SER A 10 18.11 15.61 -8.39
CA SER A 10 17.86 15.52 -9.83
C SER A 10 16.36 15.37 -10.05
N SER A 11 15.78 16.47 -10.52
CA SER A 11 14.60 16.50 -11.40
C SER A 11 13.23 16.34 -10.75
N GLU A 12 12.83 17.32 -9.96
CA GLU A 12 11.44 17.79 -10.05
C GLU A 12 11.45 19.23 -10.57
N ILE A 13 11.59 19.38 -11.89
CA ILE A 13 11.09 20.60 -12.54
C ILE A 13 9.57 20.48 -12.47
N SER A 14 8.98 21.02 -11.41
CA SER A 14 7.53 21.05 -11.27
C SER A 14 6.93 21.93 -12.37
N MET A 15 5.71 21.59 -12.82
CA MET A 15 4.88 22.40 -13.75
C MET A 15 4.94 23.92 -13.46
N ASN A 16 5.03 24.31 -12.18
CA ASN A 16 5.15 25.71 -11.75
C ASN A 16 6.48 26.39 -12.13
N ASN A 17 7.61 25.71 -11.98
CA ASN A 17 8.91 26.24 -12.43
C ASN A 17 8.95 26.36 -13.96
N PHE A 18 8.25 25.43 -14.64
CA PHE A 18 8.11 25.44 -16.10
C PHE A 18 7.24 26.60 -16.61
N LEU A 19 6.05 26.80 -16.04
CA LEU A 19 5.18 27.93 -16.37
C LEU A 19 5.84 29.28 -16.09
N THR A 20 6.66 29.36 -15.04
CA THR A 20 7.43 30.57 -14.71
C THR A 20 8.45 30.89 -15.80
N LEU A 21 9.22 29.89 -16.26
CA LEU A 21 10.16 30.07 -17.35
C LEU A 21 9.46 30.39 -18.68
N PHE A 22 8.30 29.78 -18.95
CA PHE A 22 7.49 30.05 -20.14
C PHE A 22 6.95 31.48 -20.18
N VAL A 23 6.38 31.96 -19.06
CA VAL A 23 5.88 33.35 -18.95
C VAL A 23 7.04 34.35 -19.06
N THR A 24 8.21 34.02 -18.49
CA THR A 24 9.43 34.85 -18.57
C THR A 24 9.94 34.96 -20.01
N GLN A 25 9.86 33.89 -20.80
CA GLN A 25 10.21 33.89 -22.21
C GLN A 25 9.18 34.67 -23.04
N LEU A 26 7.87 34.49 -22.79
CA LEU A 26 6.79 35.27 -23.43
C LEU A 26 6.92 36.78 -23.19
N GLN A 27 7.32 37.20 -21.99
CA GLN A 27 7.54 38.60 -21.65
C GLN A 27 8.77 39.22 -22.33
N ASN A 28 9.74 38.40 -22.75
CA ASN A 28 10.98 38.85 -23.39
C ASN A 28 11.06 38.56 -24.90
N GLN A 29 9.99 38.08 -25.52
CA GLN A 29 9.96 37.85 -26.98
C GLN A 29 9.85 39.18 -27.73
N ASN A 30 10.74 39.38 -28.69
CA ASN A 30 10.62 40.46 -29.67
C ASN A 30 9.50 40.09 -30.67
N PRO A 31 8.47 40.93 -30.86
CA PRO A 31 7.30 40.61 -31.69
C PRO A 31 7.59 40.34 -33.17
N LEU A 32 8.83 40.54 -33.64
CA LEU A 32 9.25 40.35 -35.02
C LEU A 32 9.86 38.97 -35.33
N ASP A 33 10.12 38.12 -34.32
CA ASP A 33 10.62 36.75 -34.51
C ASP A 33 9.90 35.76 -33.56
N PRO A 34 8.71 35.27 -33.94
CA PRO A 34 8.01 34.27 -33.14
C PRO A 34 8.75 32.93 -33.27
N THR A 35 9.54 32.57 -32.26
CA THR A 35 10.03 31.20 -32.16
C THR A 35 8.86 30.28 -31.82
N ASP A 36 8.77 29.16 -32.54
CA ASP A 36 7.65 28.22 -32.47
C ASP A 36 7.73 27.39 -31.18
N ASN A 37 7.18 27.92 -30.07
CA ASN A 37 7.16 27.26 -28.76
C ASN A 37 6.21 26.04 -28.71
N SER A 38 5.67 25.62 -29.86
CA SER A 38 4.71 24.52 -30.01
C SER A 38 5.29 23.16 -29.58
N GLU A 39 6.54 22.85 -29.96
CA GLU A 39 7.19 21.59 -29.59
C GLU A 39 7.43 21.49 -28.07
N PHE A 40 7.69 22.62 -27.42
CA PHE A 40 7.88 22.71 -25.98
C PHE A 40 6.55 22.60 -25.22
N MET A 41 5.47 23.20 -25.72
CA MET A 41 4.12 22.99 -25.18
C MET A 41 3.67 21.53 -25.31
N SER A 42 4.04 20.86 -26.41
CA SER A 42 3.79 19.43 -26.60
C SER A 42 4.51 18.58 -25.54
N GLN A 43 5.78 18.88 -25.26
CA GLN A 43 6.55 18.20 -24.20
C GLN A 43 5.98 18.48 -22.80
N LEU A 44 5.49 19.69 -22.53
CA LEU A 44 4.81 20.02 -21.27
C LEU A 44 3.51 19.22 -21.10
N ALA A 45 2.68 19.15 -22.15
CA ALA A 45 1.46 18.37 -22.12
C ALA A 45 1.76 16.89 -21.85
N GLN A 46 2.83 16.36 -22.45
CA GLN A 46 3.31 15.00 -22.20
C GLN A 46 3.75 14.82 -20.75
N PHE A 47 4.51 15.76 -20.19
CA PHE A 47 4.97 15.70 -18.79
C PHE A 47 3.82 15.82 -17.79
N SER A 48 2.87 16.74 -18.02
CA SER A 48 1.67 16.90 -17.20
C SER A 48 0.82 15.63 -17.20
N THR A 49 0.76 14.92 -18.32
CA THR A 49 0.07 13.63 -18.42
C THR A 49 0.80 12.57 -17.59
N LEU A 50 2.12 12.50 -17.69
CA LEU A 50 2.93 11.56 -16.89
C LEU A 50 2.87 11.82 -15.39
N GLU A 51 2.87 13.09 -14.95
CA GLU A 51 2.66 13.40 -13.53
C GLU A 51 1.26 12.99 -13.07
N GLN A 52 0.24 13.23 -13.89
CA GLN A 52 -1.12 12.81 -13.56
C GLN A 52 -1.26 11.29 -13.49
N GLU A 53 -0.61 10.54 -14.40
CA GLU A 53 -0.54 9.08 -14.35
C GLU A 53 0.19 8.57 -13.10
N GLN A 54 1.31 9.21 -12.72
CA GLN A 54 2.03 8.88 -11.49
C GLN A 54 1.19 9.15 -10.25
N GLN A 55 0.50 10.29 -10.19
CA GLN A 55 -0.43 10.60 -9.11
C GLN A 55 -1.57 9.58 -9.04
N GLN A 56 -2.15 9.23 -10.19
CA GLN A 56 -3.20 8.22 -10.28
C GLN A 56 -2.71 6.86 -9.76
N THR A 57 -1.51 6.44 -10.16
CA THR A 57 -0.89 5.19 -9.69
C THR A 57 -0.71 5.22 -8.17
N GLY A 58 -0.20 6.33 -7.61
CA GLY A 58 -0.09 6.49 -6.16
C GLY A 58 -1.44 6.45 -5.43
N TYR A 59 -2.50 7.02 -6.01
CA TYR A 59 -3.85 6.91 -5.45
C TYR A 59 -4.37 5.47 -5.47
N LEU A 60 -4.11 4.72 -6.55
CA LEU A 60 -4.52 3.32 -6.68
C LEU A 60 -3.79 2.44 -5.66
N GLU A 61 -2.48 2.62 -5.48
CA GLU A 61 -1.70 1.91 -4.45
C GLU A 61 -2.23 2.19 -3.05
N ARG A 62 -2.54 3.47 -2.76
CA ARG A 62 -3.14 3.85 -1.48
C ARG A 62 -4.51 3.21 -1.29
N LEU A 63 -5.36 3.17 -2.32
CA LEU A 63 -6.67 2.53 -2.25
C LEU A 63 -6.54 1.03 -1.98
N ALA A 64 -5.63 0.34 -2.69
CA ALA A 64 -5.36 -1.08 -2.46
C ALA A 64 -4.87 -1.36 -1.02
N SER A 65 -4.06 -0.47 -0.45
CA SER A 65 -3.61 -0.58 0.95
C SER A 65 -4.76 -0.44 1.95
N ILE A 66 -5.69 0.48 1.71
CA ILE A 66 -6.88 0.70 2.55
C ILE A 66 -7.81 -0.51 2.47
N ASP A 67 -8.04 -1.04 1.27
CA ASP A 67 -8.87 -2.24 1.09
C ASP A 67 -8.27 -3.46 1.81
N THR A 68 -6.95 -3.62 1.74
CA THR A 68 -6.24 -4.69 2.46
C THR A 68 -6.40 -4.54 3.97
N ALA A 69 -6.21 -3.32 4.51
CA ALA A 69 -6.38 -3.05 5.93
C ALA A 69 -7.84 -3.28 6.39
N LYS A 70 -8.82 -2.93 5.55
CA LYS A 70 -10.23 -3.18 5.83
C LYS A 70 -10.55 -4.68 5.89
N LEU A 71 -10.08 -5.47 4.92
CA LEU A 71 -10.25 -6.92 4.91
C LEU A 71 -9.61 -7.58 6.14
N GLN A 72 -8.46 -7.07 6.59
CA GLN A 72 -7.83 -7.54 7.83
C GLN A 72 -8.68 -7.21 9.07
N LEU A 73 -9.22 -5.99 9.15
CA LEU A 73 -10.09 -5.59 10.25
C LEU A 73 -11.38 -6.43 10.31
N ASP A 74 -12.00 -6.69 9.16
CA ASP A 74 -13.20 -7.53 9.06
C ASP A 74 -12.90 -8.96 9.54
N GLN A 75 -11.76 -9.53 9.14
CA GLN A 75 -11.32 -10.84 9.61
C GLN A 75 -11.06 -10.86 11.12
N ILE A 76 -10.41 -9.82 11.68
CA ILE A 76 -10.20 -9.70 13.13
C ILE A 76 -11.55 -9.61 13.85
N SER A 77 -12.50 -8.84 13.33
CA SER A 77 -13.84 -8.71 13.91
C SER A 77 -14.57 -10.05 13.93
N MET A 78 -14.59 -10.78 12.82
CA MET A 78 -15.18 -12.12 12.75
C MET A 78 -14.47 -13.12 13.66
N ALA A 79 -13.13 -13.06 13.70
CA ALA A 79 -12.32 -13.91 14.58
C ALA A 79 -12.58 -13.60 16.06
N SER A 80 -12.84 -12.34 16.43
CA SER A 80 -13.08 -11.93 17.82
C SER A 80 -14.30 -12.62 18.44
N ALA A 81 -15.29 -13.01 17.63
CA ALA A 81 -16.47 -13.76 18.08
C ALA A 81 -16.13 -15.17 18.62
N PHE A 82 -14.95 -15.70 18.30
CA PHE A 82 -14.49 -17.00 18.77
C PHE A 82 -13.72 -16.93 20.09
N ILE A 83 -13.37 -15.74 20.58
CA ILE A 83 -12.68 -15.58 21.86
C ILE A 83 -13.54 -16.19 22.97
N GLY A 84 -12.94 -17.05 23.79
CA GLY A 84 -13.61 -17.82 24.84
C GLY A 84 -14.32 -19.09 24.35
N LYS A 85 -14.39 -19.36 23.04
CA LYS A 85 -14.91 -20.62 22.50
C LYS A 85 -13.84 -21.70 22.49
N MET A 86 -14.26 -22.95 22.60
CA MET A 86 -13.36 -24.09 22.40
C MET A 86 -13.25 -24.41 20.91
N VAL A 87 -12.02 -24.54 20.43
CA VAL A 87 -11.73 -24.85 19.04
C VAL A 87 -10.86 -26.08 18.92
N THR A 88 -11.08 -26.83 17.83
CA THR A 88 -10.23 -27.95 17.41
C THR A 88 -9.44 -27.50 16.19
N PHE A 89 -8.13 -27.60 16.25
CA PHE A 89 -7.21 -27.11 15.22
C PHE A 89 -6.11 -28.15 14.94
N SER A 90 -5.52 -28.09 13.75
CA SER A 90 -4.32 -28.87 13.43
C SER A 90 -3.06 -28.01 13.49
N SER A 91 -1.93 -28.61 13.87
CA SER A 91 -0.62 -27.92 13.89
C SER A 91 -0.07 -27.68 12.47
N ASP A 92 -0.55 -28.42 11.48
CA ASP A 92 -0.17 -28.29 10.07
C ASP A 92 -1.37 -28.68 9.21
N SER A 93 -1.63 -27.97 8.11
CA SER A 93 -2.74 -28.26 7.21
C SER A 93 -2.74 -29.68 6.62
N LYS A 94 -1.62 -30.41 6.70
CA LYS A 94 -1.51 -31.83 6.26
C LYS A 94 -1.46 -32.84 7.42
N SER A 95 -1.46 -32.40 8.66
CA SER A 95 -1.41 -33.30 9.82
C SER A 95 -2.82 -33.67 10.29
N GLU A 96 -3.08 -34.97 10.45
CA GLU A 96 -4.30 -35.48 11.09
C GLU A 96 -4.30 -35.30 12.62
N ILE A 97 -3.17 -34.85 13.18
CA ILE A 97 -3.05 -34.61 14.62
C ILE A 97 -3.77 -33.32 14.97
N THR A 98 -4.93 -33.47 15.60
CA THR A 98 -5.74 -32.35 16.07
C THR A 98 -5.49 -32.06 17.55
N SER A 99 -5.48 -30.78 17.89
CA SER A 99 -5.40 -30.26 19.24
C SER A 99 -6.66 -29.47 19.56
N LYS A 100 -6.99 -29.37 20.85
CA LYS A 100 -8.11 -28.57 21.35
C LYS A 100 -7.61 -27.49 22.28
N GLY A 101 -8.25 -26.34 22.25
CA GLY A 101 -7.95 -25.26 23.18
C GLY A 101 -9.03 -24.17 23.14
N VAL A 102 -9.00 -23.29 24.13
CA VAL A 102 -9.85 -22.10 24.17
C VAL A 102 -9.13 -20.96 23.47
N VAL A 103 -9.85 -20.22 22.63
CA VAL A 103 -9.30 -19.02 22.00
C VAL A 103 -9.15 -17.92 23.05
N GLU A 104 -7.93 -17.51 23.32
CA GLU A 104 -7.59 -16.45 24.28
C GLU A 104 -7.61 -15.07 23.62
N GLY A 105 -7.35 -15.02 22.31
CA GLY A 105 -7.31 -13.77 21.56
C GLY A 105 -7.14 -13.97 20.07
N VAL A 106 -7.03 -12.84 19.36
CA VAL A 106 -6.81 -12.76 17.92
C VAL A 106 -5.61 -11.85 17.67
N GLN A 107 -4.73 -12.25 16.76
CA GLN A 107 -3.54 -11.49 16.40
C GLN A 107 -3.41 -11.39 14.87
N LEU A 108 -2.98 -10.21 14.42
CA LEU A 108 -2.51 -10.01 13.06
C LEU A 108 -1.02 -10.33 13.00
N GLU A 109 -0.65 -11.28 12.16
CA GLU A 109 0.75 -11.63 11.93
C GLU A 109 1.42 -10.65 10.96
N LYS A 110 2.77 -10.63 10.97
CA LYS A 110 3.56 -9.74 10.10
C LYS A 110 3.33 -9.97 8.61
N ASN A 111 2.86 -11.16 8.23
CA ASN A 111 2.48 -11.51 6.86
C ASN A 111 1.07 -11.03 6.48
N GLY A 112 0.37 -10.32 7.36
CA GLY A 112 -1.00 -9.82 7.15
C GLY A 112 -2.10 -10.87 7.32
N THR A 113 -1.78 -12.07 7.82
CA THR A 113 -2.75 -13.12 8.12
C THR A 113 -3.26 -12.99 9.55
N VAL A 114 -4.54 -13.28 9.77
CA VAL A 114 -5.14 -13.30 11.10
C VAL A 114 -5.03 -14.70 11.69
N SER A 115 -4.58 -14.78 12.94
CA SER A 115 -4.39 -16.02 13.70
C SER A 115 -5.04 -15.93 15.08
N PHE A 116 -5.51 -17.07 15.59
CA PHE A 116 -5.97 -17.19 16.97
C PHE A 116 -4.80 -17.38 17.92
N VAL A 117 -4.92 -16.86 19.13
CA VAL A 117 -3.99 -17.17 20.23
C VAL A 117 -4.64 -18.24 21.09
N ILE A 118 -3.99 -19.39 21.20
CA ILE A 118 -4.47 -20.55 21.96
C ILE A 118 -3.30 -21.08 22.80
N ASN A 119 -3.45 -21.10 24.13
CA ASN A 119 -2.38 -21.46 25.08
C ASN A 119 -1.08 -20.67 24.80
N GLY A 120 -1.20 -19.37 24.49
CA GLY A 120 -0.08 -18.51 24.13
C GLY A 120 0.59 -18.78 22.77
N SER A 121 0.12 -19.76 21.98
CA SER A 121 0.61 -20.04 20.62
C SER A 121 -0.31 -19.48 19.54
N ALA A 122 0.26 -18.90 18.48
CA ALA A 122 -0.50 -18.44 17.33
C ALA A 122 -0.89 -19.62 16.43
N VAL A 123 -2.18 -19.74 16.12
CA VAL A 123 -2.75 -20.78 15.25
C VAL A 123 -3.56 -20.10 14.15
N SER A 124 -3.17 -20.30 12.90
CA SER A 124 -3.86 -19.69 11.75
C SER A 124 -5.31 -20.16 11.63
N ILE A 125 -6.20 -19.24 11.23
CA ILE A 125 -7.63 -19.51 11.04
C ILE A 125 -7.84 -20.67 10.05
N SER A 126 -6.99 -20.80 9.03
CA SER A 126 -7.04 -21.87 8.03
C SER A 126 -6.89 -23.29 8.60
N ASN A 127 -6.31 -23.41 9.79
CA ASN A 127 -6.09 -24.71 10.44
C ASN A 127 -7.19 -25.08 11.44
N LEU A 128 -8.25 -24.26 11.55
CA LEU A 128 -9.44 -24.60 12.33
C LEU A 128 -10.26 -25.70 11.63
N ILE A 129 -10.65 -26.70 12.42
CA ILE A 129 -11.47 -27.83 11.94
C ILE A 129 -12.88 -27.74 12.53
N LYS A 130 -13.01 -27.34 13.80
CA LYS A 130 -14.30 -27.25 14.49
C LYS A 130 -14.28 -26.19 15.58
N VAL A 131 -15.42 -25.54 15.77
CA VAL A 131 -15.72 -24.66 16.91
C VAL A 131 -16.83 -25.29 17.74
N SER A 132 -16.74 -25.19 19.06
CA SER A 132 -17.76 -25.68 20.00
C SER A 132 -17.88 -24.74 21.18
N ASP A 133 -19.07 -24.66 21.76
CA ASP A 133 -19.25 -23.98 23.05
C ASP A 133 -18.52 -24.76 24.15
N VAL A 134 -17.98 -24.01 25.12
CA VAL A 134 -17.32 -24.56 26.32
C VAL A 134 -18.35 -25.17 27.26
#